data_AF-A0A1U9P7W8-F1
#
_entry.id   AF-A0A1U9P7W8-F1
#
_cell.length_a   1.000
_cell.length_b   1.000
_cell.length_c   1.000
_cell.angle_alpha   90.00
_cell.angle_beta   90.00
_cell.angle_gamma   90.00
#
_symmetry.space_group_name_H-M   'P 1'
#
loop_
_entity.id
_entity.type
_entity.pdbx_description
1 polymer ?
#
loop_
_entity_poly.entity_id
_entity_poly.type
_entity_poly.pdbx_seq_one_letter_code
_entity_poly.pdbx_strand_id
1 'polypeptide(L)'
;MRNVSGNVSVVPDADGQPKITVDYQVNVWDRYNWYAGKETPIGPVTIKDTDMARLHTVGLAQEFDMQGSSSAKQHDLGGAGAQAVPAGDPGRDGTRKDPARGEEENR
;
A
#
# COMPACT_ATOMS: atom_id res chain seq x y z
N MET A 1 7.77 -9.48 5.20
CA MET A 1 7.81 -8.08 5.65
C MET A 1 8.08 -7.21 4.42
N ARG A 2 7.12 -6.39 3.96
CA ARG A 2 7.26 -5.57 2.74
C ARG A 2 7.83 -4.22 3.15
N ASN A 3 9.13 -4.00 2.95
CA ASN A 3 9.73 -2.68 3.13
C ASN A 3 9.52 -1.87 1.84
N VAL A 4 8.66 -0.85 1.91
CA VAL A 4 8.46 0.12 0.84
C VAL A 4 9.13 1.41 1.31
N SER A 5 10.26 1.76 0.69
CA SER A 5 10.90 3.05 0.86
C SER A 5 10.58 3.92 -0.35
N GLY A 6 10.29 5.19 -0.10
CA GLY A 6 10.08 6.18 -1.13
C GLY A 6 10.50 7.56 -0.66
N ASN A 7 10.92 8.40 -1.61
CA ASN A 7 11.15 9.82 -1.38
C ASN A 7 10.02 10.60 -2.08
N VAL A 8 9.74 11.80 -1.56
CA VAL A 8 8.89 12.77 -2.26
C VAL A 8 9.71 14.03 -2.43
N SER A 9 9.82 14.50 -3.67
CA SER A 9 10.55 15.71 -4.02
C SER A 9 9.58 16.74 -4.59
N VAL A 10 9.71 17.98 -4.12
CA VAL A 10 8.96 19.13 -4.64
C VAL A 10 9.96 20.18 -5.09
N VAL A 11 9.90 20.51 -6.38
CA VAL A 11 10.77 21.53 -7.00
C VAL A 11 9.92 22.43 -7.90
N PRO A 12 10.18 23.75 -7.96
CA PRO A 12 9.53 24.61 -8.94
C PRO A 12 9.86 24.17 -10.36
N ASP A 13 8.88 24.22 -11.26
CA ASP A 13 9.10 24.11 -12.70
C ASP A 13 9.55 25.44 -13.31
N ALA A 14 9.63 25.49 -14.64
CA ALA A 14 10.08 26.68 -15.38
C ALA A 14 9.18 27.92 -15.15
N ASP A 15 7.90 27.70 -14.80
CA ASP A 15 6.90 28.75 -14.57
C ASP A 15 6.72 29.05 -13.06
N GLY A 16 7.57 28.45 -12.22
CA GLY A 16 7.53 28.58 -10.76
C GLY A 16 6.41 27.77 -10.09
N GLN A 17 5.70 26.91 -10.83
CA GLN A 17 4.67 26.04 -10.27
C GLN A 17 5.31 24.81 -9.61
N PRO A 18 4.72 24.28 -8.54
CA PRO A 18 5.28 23.13 -7.86
C PRO A 18 5.18 21.87 -8.72
N LYS A 19 6.31 21.27 -9.06
CA LYS A 19 6.39 19.92 -9.63
C LYS A 19 6.64 18.91 -8.51
N ILE A 20 5.76 17.92 -8.39
CA ILE A 20 5.80 16.91 -7.34
C ILE A 20 6.18 15.56 -7.94
N THR A 21 7.24 14.94 -7.42
CA THR A 21 7.74 13.65 -7.90
C THR A 21 7.87 12.67 -6.74
N VAL A 22 7.53 11.41 -6.99
CA VAL A 22 7.73 10.29 -6.05
C VAL A 22 8.71 9.29 -6.65
N ASP A 23 9.83 9.05 -5.98
CA ASP A 23 10.70 7.92 -6.28
C ASP A 23 10.42 6.79 -5.29
N TYR A 24 10.20 5.57 -5.79
CA TYR A 24 9.92 4.41 -4.94
C TYR A 24 10.57 3.12 -5.46
N GLN A 25 10.76 2.17 -4.55
CA GLN A 25 11.19 0.81 -4.86
C GLN A 25 10.28 -0.20 -4.15
N VAL A 26 9.93 -1.28 -4.85
CA VAL A 26 9.14 -2.38 -4.29
C VAL A 26 10.05 -3.55 -3.99
N ASN A 27 10.00 -4.05 -2.75
CA ASN A 27 10.69 -5.26 -2.33
C ASN A 27 9.68 -6.38 -2.06
N VAL A 28 10.02 -7.60 -2.47
CA VAL A 28 9.24 -8.81 -2.23
C VAL A 28 10.11 -9.81 -1.48
N TRP A 29 9.53 -10.40 -0.43
CA TRP A 29 10.08 -11.53 0.29
C TRP A 29 8.94 -12.45 0.68
N ASP A 30 9.05 -13.70 0.29
CA ASP A 30 8.08 -14.75 0.60
C ASP A 30 8.82 -16.06 0.89
N ARG A 31 8.34 -16.75 1.93
CA ARG A 31 8.79 -18.07 2.33
C ARG A 31 7.55 -18.91 2.58
N TYR A 32 7.49 -20.06 1.92
CA TYR A 32 6.36 -20.97 2.09
C TYR A 32 6.17 -21.36 3.55
N ASN A 33 4.93 -21.31 4.04
CA ASN A 33 4.61 -21.59 5.44
C ASN A 33 3.98 -22.98 5.60
N TRP A 34 4.60 -23.80 6.44
CA TRP A 34 4.23 -25.17 6.80
C TRP A 34 3.09 -25.28 7.84
N TYR A 35 2.24 -24.27 7.98
CA TYR A 35 1.09 -24.41 8.89
C TYR A 35 0.14 -25.51 8.39
N ALA A 36 -0.26 -26.38 9.32
CA ALA A 36 -1.05 -27.57 9.04
C ALA A 36 -2.46 -27.25 8.51
N GLY A 37 -3.02 -28.17 7.72
CA GLY A 37 -4.39 -28.10 7.21
C GLY A 37 -4.54 -27.27 5.93
N LYS A 38 -3.45 -26.99 5.22
CA LYS A 38 -3.50 -26.37 3.89
C LYS A 38 -3.76 -27.43 2.83
N GLU A 39 -4.63 -27.12 1.89
CA GLU A 39 -4.87 -27.94 0.71
C GLU A 39 -5.12 -27.08 -0.52
N THR A 40 -4.82 -27.63 -1.69
CA THR A 40 -5.06 -26.98 -2.99
C THR A 40 -5.79 -27.96 -3.91
N PRO A 41 -7.07 -27.73 -4.23
CA PRO A 41 -7.79 -28.55 -5.20
C PRO A 41 -7.32 -28.21 -6.63
N ILE A 42 -6.99 -29.25 -7.40
CA ILE A 42 -6.60 -29.18 -8.80
C ILE A 42 -7.41 -30.24 -9.56
N GLY A 43 -8.54 -29.83 -10.13
CA GLY A 43 -9.46 -30.74 -10.82
C GLY A 43 -9.95 -31.86 -9.87
N PRO A 44 -9.81 -33.15 -10.22
CA PRO A 44 -10.25 -34.26 -9.38
C PRO A 44 -9.28 -34.62 -8.24
N VAL A 45 -8.15 -33.91 -8.13
CA VAL A 45 -7.10 -34.19 -7.13
C VAL A 45 -7.03 -33.05 -6.13
N THR A 46 -6.96 -33.38 -4.85
CA THR A 46 -6.65 -32.41 -3.78
C THR A 46 -5.24 -32.69 -3.30
N ILE A 47 -4.35 -31.70 -3.41
CA ILE A 47 -2.99 -31.78 -2.88
C ILE A 47 -3.01 -31.23 -1.46
N LYS A 48 -2.63 -32.06 -0.48
CA LYS A 48 -2.51 -31.65 0.92
C LYS A 48 -1.09 -31.24 1.27
N ASP A 49 -0.96 -30.43 2.31
CA ASP A 49 0.31 -30.11 2.96
C ASP A 49 1.13 -31.34 3.35
N THR A 50 0.49 -32.41 3.82
CA THR A 50 1.16 -33.68 4.16
C THR A 50 1.78 -34.37 2.95
N ASP A 51 1.16 -34.24 1.77
CA ASP A 51 1.69 -34.81 0.54
C ASP A 51 2.97 -34.05 0.12
N MET A 52 2.92 -32.72 0.19
CA MET A 52 4.08 -31.85 -0.06
C MET A 52 5.22 -32.08 0.96
N ALA A 53 4.89 -32.28 2.24
CA ALA A 53 5.85 -32.62 3.29
C ALA A 53 6.59 -33.93 2.98
N ARG A 54 5.84 -34.94 2.54
CA ARG A 54 6.40 -36.24 2.16
C ARG A 54 7.32 -36.09 0.96
N LEU A 55 6.90 -35.37 -0.08
CA LEU A 55 7.73 -35.13 -1.27
C LEU A 55 9.04 -34.44 -0.91
N HIS A 56 9.02 -33.46 -0.02
CA HIS A 56 10.23 -32.79 0.45
C HIS A 56 11.14 -33.74 1.25
N THR A 57 10.56 -34.54 2.16
CA THR A 57 11.28 -35.51 3.00
C THR A 57 11.97 -36.60 2.17
N VAL A 58 11.35 -37.07 1.09
CA VAL A 58 11.93 -38.09 0.21
C VAL A 58 12.80 -37.50 -0.92
N GLY A 59 13.01 -36.18 -0.91
CA GLY A 59 13.88 -35.48 -1.88
C GLY A 59 13.29 -35.31 -3.29
N LEU A 60 11.97 -35.47 -3.44
CA LEU A 60 11.26 -35.26 -4.71
C LEU A 60 10.73 -33.82 -4.88
N ALA A 61 10.65 -33.04 -3.80
CA ALA A 61 10.31 -31.63 -3.82
C ALA A 61 11.37 -30.82 -3.07
N GLN A 62 11.47 -29.52 -3.39
CA GLN A 62 12.38 -28.57 -2.78
C GLN A 62 11.63 -27.28 -2.42
N GLU A 63 11.93 -26.72 -1.25
CA GLU A 63 11.50 -25.37 -0.86
C GLU A 63 12.36 -24.30 -1.51
N PHE A 64 11.72 -23.21 -1.90
CA PHE A 64 12.39 -22.02 -2.42
C PHE A 64 11.97 -20.80 -1.63
N ASP A 65 12.97 -20.02 -1.21
CA ASP A 65 12.74 -18.67 -0.73
C ASP A 65 12.61 -17.74 -1.94
N MET A 66 11.52 -16.98 -2.00
CA MET A 66 11.30 -15.99 -3.03
C MET A 66 11.71 -14.61 -2.51
N GLN A 67 12.67 -13.99 -3.20
CA GLN A 67 13.08 -12.62 -2.91
C GLN A 67 13.31 -11.84 -4.19
N GLY A 68 13.03 -10.55 -4.15
CA GLY A 68 13.26 -9.67 -5.29
C GLY A 68 13.04 -8.20 -4.95
N SER A 69 13.60 -7.34 -5.78
CA SER A 69 13.35 -5.91 -5.74
C SER A 69 13.08 -5.39 -7.15
N SER A 70 12.23 -4.38 -7.25
CA SER A 70 12.08 -3.63 -8.50
C SER A 70 13.30 -2.73 -8.71
N SER A 71 13.50 -2.24 -9.93
CA SER A 71 14.25 -1.00 -10.12
C SER A 71 13.56 0.17 -9.43
N ALA A 72 14.30 1.24 -9.14
CA ALA A 72 13.70 2.49 -8.70
C ALA A 72 12.74 3.00 -9.79
N LYS A 73 11.55 3.42 -9.38
CA LYS A 73 10.51 3.98 -10.23
C LYS A 73 10.25 5.41 -9.81
N GLN A 74 10.27 6.31 -10.79
CA GLN A 74 9.88 7.69 -10.62
C GLN A 74 8.46 7.88 -11.14
N HIS A 75 7.60 8.52 -10.36
CA HIS A 75 6.24 8.87 -10.73
C HIS A 75 6.03 10.38 -10.55
N ASP A 76 5.62 11.05 -11.61
CA ASP A 76 5.23 12.46 -11.58
C ASP A 76 3.77 12.54 -11.13
N LEU A 77 3.51 13.25 -10.03
CA LEU A 77 2.16 13.47 -9.51
C LEU A 77 1.46 14.66 -10.18
N GLY A 78 2.15 15.31 -11.13
CA GLY A 78 1.70 16.53 -11.78
C GLY A 78 1.99 17.78 -10.95
N GLY A 79 1.52 18.91 -11.46
CA GLY A 79 1.50 20.15 -10.70
C GLY A 79 0.48 20.08 -9.57
N ALA A 80 0.62 20.93 -8.55
CA ALA A 80 -0.48 21.19 -7.63
C ALA A 80 -1.63 21.83 -8.45
N GLY A 81 -2.51 21.00 -9.02
CA GLY A 81 -3.79 21.48 -9.53
C GLY A 81 -4.42 22.32 -8.42
N ALA A 82 -4.98 23.48 -8.79
CA ALA A 82 -5.53 24.43 -7.83
C ALA A 82 -6.30 23.66 -6.76
N GLN A 83 -5.74 23.58 -5.55
CA GLN A 83 -6.53 23.10 -4.44
C GLN A 83 -7.59 24.17 -4.28
N ALA A 84 -8.81 23.87 -4.72
CA ALA A 84 -9.97 24.52 -4.17
C ALA A 84 -10.05 24.05 -2.71
N VAL A 85 -9.15 24.56 -1.87
CA VAL A 85 -9.42 24.65 -0.46
C VAL A 85 -10.60 25.62 -0.44
N PRO A 86 -11.84 25.17 -0.15
CA PRO A 86 -12.88 26.14 0.12
C PRO A 86 -12.32 27.06 1.19
N ALA A 87 -12.48 28.37 1.01
CA ALA A 87 -12.02 29.35 2.00
C ALA A 87 -12.38 28.80 3.38
N GLY A 88 -11.38 28.56 4.21
CA GLY A 88 -11.61 28.00 5.53
C GLY A 88 -12.71 28.80 6.19
N ASP A 89 -13.72 28.12 6.75
CA ASP A 89 -14.78 28.78 7.51
C ASP A 89 -14.09 29.82 8.41
N PRO A 90 -14.35 31.12 8.26
CA PRO A 90 -13.65 32.18 9.01
C PRO A 90 -13.77 31.97 10.52
N GLY A 91 -14.60 31.01 10.94
CA GLY A 91 -14.64 30.58 12.31
C GLY A 91 -15.24 31.70 13.13
N ARG A 92 -14.64 32.00 14.27
CA ARG A 92 -15.24 32.84 15.31
C ARG A 92 -14.92 34.32 15.11
N ASP A 93 -15.31 34.92 13.99
CA ASP A 93 -15.35 36.39 13.83
C ASP A 93 -16.56 37.01 14.54
N GLY A 94 -16.90 36.47 15.71
CA GLY A 94 -17.85 37.05 16.67
C GLY A 94 -19.32 37.12 16.27
N THR A 95 -19.74 36.63 15.09
CA THR A 95 -21.11 36.85 14.56
C THR A 95 -22.02 35.62 14.53
N ARG A 96 -21.61 34.45 15.04
CA ARG A 96 -22.46 33.26 15.04
C ARG A 96 -23.68 33.43 15.96
N LYS A 97 -24.89 33.40 15.36
CA LYS A 97 -26.21 33.49 16.02
C LYS A 97 -27.00 32.18 16.08
N ASP A 98 -26.40 31.06 15.68
CA ASP A 98 -27.09 29.76 15.68
C ASP A 98 -26.50 28.83 16.76
N PRO A 99 -27.25 28.58 17.86
CA PRO A 99 -26.80 27.73 18.97
C PRO A 99 -26.89 26.22 18.68
N ALA A 100 -27.57 25.77 17.62
CA ALA A 100 -27.96 24.36 17.48
C ALA A 100 -26.91 23.45 16.82
N ARG A 101 -25.85 24.00 16.21
CA ARG A 101 -24.83 23.21 15.51
C ARG A 101 -23.77 22.67 16.49
N GLY A 102 -24.14 21.59 17.17
CA GLY A 102 -23.33 20.88 18.17
C GLY A 102 -24.11 19.76 18.89
N GLU A 103 -25.43 19.70 18.70
CA GLU A 103 -26.30 18.66 19.26
C GLU A 103 -26.56 17.49 18.29
N GLU A 104 -25.66 17.26 17.31
CA GLU A 104 -25.72 16.02 16.54
C GLU A 104 -25.26 14.87 17.44
N GLU A 105 -26.25 14.19 18.04
CA GLU A 105 -26.08 12.92 18.73
C GLU A 105 -25.40 11.92 17.79
N ASN A 106 -24.22 11.46 18.19
CA ASN A 106 -23.42 10.47 17.47
C ASN A 106 -24.24 9.17 17.37
N ARG A 107 -24.83 8.91 16.19
CA ARG A 107 -25.49 7.63 15.86
C ARG A 107 -24.56 6.75 15.04
#